data_AF-A0A4V2K2E1-F1
#
_entry.id   AF-A0A4V2K2E1-F1
#
_cell.length_a   1.000
_cell.length_b   1.000
_cell.length_c   1.000
_cell.angle_alpha   90.00
_cell.angle_beta   90.00
_cell.angle_gamma   90.00
#
_symmetry.space_group_name_H-M   'P 1'
#
loop_
_entity.id
_entity.type
_entity.pdbx_description
1 polymer ?
#
loop_
_entity_poly.entity_id
_entity_poly.type
_entity_poly.pdbx_seq_one_letter_code
_entity_poly.pdbx_strand_id
1 'polypeptide(L)'
;MVRRTLTSSPSLTLLTPRTLTIPQDDSAPSNVLPPPYNLQGDLPSYVTDALKYFELINGGVRWSELVKVWVDFERKLGCPTNPQDRRHWLSAKERPEEIKIWSYEKLPRVKSTQQYAVGWKRWWISLQPPSRIGYMNTWPPARCQPAEDEEWDSVRRGGPNGMFLAVISLAWWLWAALDAGEPVAGSEIEQAIDDIVWVCQSCTTTIVDMRKRPAEPDDQSETGDATKRPKRACRCT
;
A
#
# COMPACT_ATOMS: atom_id res chain seq x y z
N MET A 1 -32.96 -48.59 -43.46
CA MET A 1 -34.30 -47.96 -43.43
C MET A 1 -34.61 -47.65 -41.97
N VAL A 2 -34.84 -46.39 -41.64
CA VAL A 2 -35.49 -45.78 -40.45
C VAL A 2 -34.85 -44.39 -40.29
N ARG A 3 -35.64 -43.37 -40.66
CA ARG A 3 -35.34 -41.94 -40.54
C ARG A 3 -35.54 -41.51 -39.08
N ARG A 4 -34.67 -40.65 -38.55
CA ARG A 4 -34.97 -39.81 -37.38
C ARG A 4 -34.85 -38.34 -37.77
N THR A 5 -35.93 -37.64 -37.44
CA THR A 5 -36.25 -36.24 -37.72
C THR A 5 -35.47 -35.29 -36.82
N LEU A 6 -34.91 -34.24 -37.43
CA LEU A 6 -34.27 -33.11 -36.77
C LEU A 6 -35.35 -32.10 -36.37
N THR A 7 -35.44 -31.75 -35.09
CA THR A 7 -36.29 -30.67 -34.59
C THR A 7 -35.47 -29.38 -34.47
N SER A 8 -35.91 -28.39 -35.24
CA SER A 8 -35.50 -26.99 -35.26
C SER A 8 -35.75 -26.30 -33.93
N SER A 9 -34.82 -25.45 -33.48
CA SER A 9 -35.02 -24.50 -32.38
C SER A 9 -34.67 -23.08 -32.85
N PRO A 10 -35.43 -22.05 -32.46
CA PRO A 10 -35.42 -20.76 -33.14
C PRO A 10 -34.36 -19.79 -32.60
N SER A 11 -33.81 -19.00 -33.53
CA SER A 11 -32.88 -17.90 -33.31
C SER A 11 -33.45 -16.81 -32.39
N LEU A 12 -32.70 -16.45 -31.36
CA LEU A 12 -32.91 -15.24 -30.57
C LEU A 12 -32.18 -14.07 -31.22
N THR A 13 -32.96 -13.13 -31.77
CA THR A 13 -32.50 -11.90 -32.39
C THR A 13 -31.96 -10.93 -31.33
N LEU A 14 -30.77 -10.42 -31.59
CA LEU A 14 -30.05 -9.41 -30.82
C LEU A 14 -30.87 -8.10 -30.70
N LEU A 15 -31.16 -7.67 -29.47
CA LEU A 15 -31.62 -6.32 -29.17
C LEU A 15 -30.40 -5.44 -28.89
N THR A 16 -30.16 -4.46 -29.76
CA THR A 16 -29.16 -3.43 -29.60
C THR A 16 -29.60 -2.38 -28.57
N PRO A 17 -28.73 -1.95 -27.64
CA PRO A 17 -29.01 -0.78 -26.82
C PRO A 17 -28.85 0.50 -27.64
N ARG A 18 -29.89 1.34 -27.61
CA ARG A 18 -29.93 2.68 -28.21
C ARG A 18 -28.91 3.61 -27.55
N THR A 19 -28.10 4.25 -28.37
CA THR A 19 -27.26 5.40 -28.03
C THR A 19 -28.13 6.59 -27.63
N LEU A 20 -28.04 7.04 -26.38
CA LEU A 20 -28.57 8.32 -25.92
C LEU A 20 -27.45 9.36 -25.95
N THR A 21 -27.50 10.24 -26.95
CA THR A 21 -26.64 11.42 -27.07
C THR A 21 -27.18 12.51 -26.14
N ILE A 22 -26.41 12.84 -25.10
CA ILE A 22 -26.66 13.98 -24.21
C ILE A 22 -25.81 15.16 -24.72
N PRO A 23 -26.34 16.39 -24.87
CA PRO A 23 -25.57 17.54 -25.33
C PRO A 23 -24.48 17.93 -24.32
N GLN A 24 -23.27 18.13 -24.83
CA GLN A 24 -22.11 18.63 -24.09
C GLN A 24 -22.17 20.17 -24.08
N ASP A 25 -22.32 20.76 -22.90
CA ASP A 25 -22.14 22.19 -22.68
C ASP A 25 -20.70 22.42 -22.19
N ASP A 26 -19.91 23.08 -23.04
CA ASP A 26 -18.54 23.51 -22.78
C ASP A 26 -18.58 24.84 -22.00
N SER A 27 -18.26 24.82 -20.71
CA SER A 27 -17.77 26.02 -19.97
C SER A 27 -17.32 25.68 -18.54
N ALA A 28 -16.00 25.52 -18.33
CA ALA A 28 -15.18 26.20 -17.31
C ALA A 28 -13.97 25.34 -16.84
N PRO A 29 -12.76 25.93 -16.71
CA PRO A 29 -11.55 25.19 -16.34
C PRO A 29 -11.48 24.90 -14.83
N SER A 30 -10.98 23.70 -14.55
CA SER A 30 -10.70 23.12 -13.24
C SER A 30 -9.76 23.98 -12.38
N ASN A 31 -10.29 24.45 -11.24
CA ASN A 31 -9.51 24.74 -10.04
C ASN A 31 -10.43 24.51 -8.82
N VAL A 32 -10.84 23.24 -8.63
CA VAL A 32 -11.49 22.82 -7.39
C VAL A 32 -10.48 21.96 -6.65
N LEU A 33 -9.86 22.56 -5.64
CA LEU A 33 -9.14 21.82 -4.60
C LEU A 33 -10.08 20.74 -4.05
N PRO A 34 -9.64 19.48 -3.91
CA PRO A 34 -10.49 18.45 -3.34
C PRO A 34 -10.91 18.87 -1.92
N PRO A 35 -12.19 18.69 -1.56
CA PRO A 35 -12.74 19.15 -0.28
C PRO A 35 -12.05 18.47 0.90
N PRO A 36 -12.02 19.14 2.07
CA PRO A 36 -11.38 18.60 3.27
C PRO A 36 -12.05 17.29 3.66
N TYR A 37 -11.29 16.21 3.62
CA TYR A 37 -11.75 14.83 3.80
C TYR A 37 -12.64 14.68 5.05
N ASN A 38 -13.86 14.20 4.81
CA ASN A 38 -14.84 13.90 5.84
C ASN A 38 -14.34 12.68 6.66
N LEU A 39 -13.71 12.93 7.80
CA LEU A 39 -13.05 11.93 8.67
C LEU A 39 -14.00 10.95 9.40
N GLN A 40 -15.28 10.96 9.03
CA GLN A 40 -16.35 10.11 9.55
C GLN A 40 -17.04 9.27 8.46
N GLY A 41 -16.38 9.09 7.31
CA GLY A 41 -16.89 8.25 6.22
C GLY A 41 -16.57 6.76 6.41
N ASP A 42 -17.48 5.93 5.92
CA ASP A 42 -17.28 4.49 5.74
C ASP A 42 -15.91 4.20 5.09
N LEU A 43 -15.20 3.20 5.61
CA LEU A 43 -13.94 2.76 5.00
C LEU A 43 -14.21 2.30 3.55
N PRO A 44 -13.31 2.60 2.59
CA PRO A 44 -13.49 2.10 1.24
C PRO A 44 -13.59 0.59 1.18
N SER A 45 -14.29 0.07 0.17
CA SER A 45 -14.56 -1.37 0.02
C SER A 45 -13.29 -2.22 0.10
N TYR A 46 -12.19 -1.80 -0.55
CA TYR A 46 -10.93 -2.54 -0.49
C TYR A 46 -10.38 -2.69 0.94
N VAL A 47 -10.56 -1.68 1.80
CA VAL A 47 -10.14 -1.77 3.20
C VAL A 47 -11.08 -2.69 3.96
N THR A 48 -12.39 -2.56 3.78
CA THR A 48 -13.36 -3.42 4.47
C THR A 48 -13.22 -4.90 4.05
N ASP A 49 -12.94 -5.16 2.78
CA ASP A 49 -12.78 -6.52 2.25
C ASP A 49 -11.43 -7.11 2.69
N ALA A 50 -10.38 -6.29 2.76
CA ALA A 50 -9.10 -6.67 3.35
C ALA A 50 -9.25 -7.04 4.84
N LEU A 51 -10.02 -6.26 5.62
CA LEU A 51 -10.26 -6.55 7.03
C LEU A 51 -10.97 -7.90 7.23
N LYS A 52 -12.04 -8.16 6.47
CA LYS A 52 -12.71 -9.47 6.47
C LYS A 52 -11.73 -10.60 6.14
N TYR A 53 -10.83 -10.38 5.18
CA TYR A 53 -9.81 -11.36 4.84
C TYR A 53 -8.77 -11.56 5.96
N PHE A 54 -8.28 -10.47 6.57
CA PHE A 54 -7.28 -10.52 7.63
C PHE A 54 -7.80 -11.10 8.95
N GLU A 55 -9.10 -10.98 9.22
CA GLU A 55 -9.77 -11.63 10.36
C GLU A 55 -9.72 -13.16 10.28
N LEU A 56 -9.62 -13.73 9.08
CA LEU A 56 -9.50 -15.18 8.89
C LEU A 56 -8.09 -15.70 9.22
N ILE A 57 -7.10 -14.81 9.36
CA ILE A 57 -5.71 -15.18 9.61
C ILE A 57 -5.46 -15.16 11.12
N ASN A 58 -5.24 -16.33 11.72
CA ASN A 58 -4.90 -16.46 13.14
C ASN A 58 -3.43 -16.10 13.42
N GLY A 59 -3.03 -14.87 13.11
CA GLY A 59 -1.66 -14.36 13.21
C GLY A 59 -1.24 -13.89 14.60
N GLY A 60 -2.10 -14.03 15.61
CA GLY A 60 -1.86 -13.56 16.97
C GLY A 60 -1.84 -12.03 17.12
N VAL A 61 -1.41 -11.57 18.30
CA VAL A 61 -1.51 -10.16 18.71
C VAL A 61 -0.71 -9.22 17.81
N ARG A 62 0.49 -9.62 17.38
CA ARG A 62 1.34 -8.81 16.49
C ARG A 62 0.71 -8.57 15.13
N TRP A 63 0.07 -9.59 14.57
CA TRP A 63 -0.68 -9.44 13.32
C TRP A 63 -1.86 -8.48 13.47
N SER A 64 -2.64 -8.60 14.54
CA SER A 64 -3.75 -7.68 14.82
C SER A 64 -3.29 -6.24 15.01
N GLU A 65 -2.13 -6.03 15.65
CA GLU A 65 -1.50 -4.71 15.79
C GLU A 65 -1.14 -4.12 14.42
N LEU A 66 -0.53 -4.91 13.54
CA LEU A 66 -0.22 -4.49 12.16
C LEU A 66 -1.47 -4.08 11.40
N VAL A 67 -2.53 -4.89 11.43
CA VAL A 67 -3.78 -4.58 10.71
C VAL A 67 -4.36 -3.25 11.20
N LYS A 68 -4.39 -3.02 12.51
CA LYS A 68 -4.86 -1.75 13.09
C LYS A 68 -4.01 -0.57 12.63
N VAL A 69 -2.69 -0.69 12.72
CA VAL A 69 -1.75 0.38 12.34
C VAL A 69 -1.83 0.69 10.83
N TRP A 70 -2.04 -0.32 9.99
CA TRP A 70 -2.25 -0.13 8.56
C TRP A 70 -3.55 0.63 8.25
N VAL A 71 -4.67 0.33 8.93
CA VAL A 71 -5.93 1.08 8.76
C VAL A 71 -5.74 2.55 9.14
N ASP A 72 -5.01 2.83 10.23
CA ASP A 72 -4.70 4.20 10.64
C ASP A 72 -3.81 4.91 9.62
N PHE A 73 -2.86 4.19 9.00
CA PHE A 73 -2.03 4.68 7.91
C PHE A 73 -2.86 5.05 6.68
N GLU A 74 -3.76 4.18 6.23
CA GLU A 74 -4.67 4.46 5.11
C GLU A 74 -5.54 5.69 5.40
N ARG A 75 -6.12 5.77 6.60
CA ARG A 75 -6.96 6.91 7.02
C ARG A 75 -6.20 8.23 6.98
N LYS A 76 -4.94 8.24 7.45
CA LYS A 76 -4.11 9.46 7.43
C LYS A 76 -3.72 9.91 6.02
N LEU A 77 -3.62 8.98 5.08
CA LEU A 77 -3.41 9.23 3.65
C LEU A 77 -4.71 9.53 2.88
N GLY A 78 -5.86 9.54 3.56
CA GLY A 78 -7.17 9.84 2.95
C GLY A 78 -7.78 8.67 2.17
N CYS A 79 -7.29 7.45 2.38
CA CYS A 79 -7.75 6.21 1.75
C CYS A 79 -7.95 6.31 0.22
N PRO A 80 -6.89 6.50 -0.59
CA PRO A 80 -7.01 6.64 -2.03
C PRO A 80 -7.77 5.46 -2.68
N THR A 81 -8.86 5.75 -3.39
CA THR A 81 -9.74 4.70 -3.93
C THR A 81 -9.54 4.42 -5.42
N ASN A 82 -8.97 5.35 -6.19
CA ASN A 82 -8.74 5.18 -7.62
C ASN A 82 -7.58 4.22 -7.88
N PRO A 83 -7.81 2.97 -8.33
CA PRO A 83 -6.74 2.02 -8.52
C PRO A 83 -5.83 2.38 -9.70
N GLN A 84 -6.26 3.23 -10.63
CA GLN A 84 -5.46 3.69 -11.78
C GLN A 84 -4.51 4.84 -11.43
N ASP A 85 -4.62 5.46 -10.25
CA ASP A 85 -3.73 6.54 -9.86
C ASP A 85 -2.36 6.01 -9.42
N ARG A 86 -1.40 6.09 -10.34
CA ARG A 86 -0.03 5.57 -10.17
C ARG A 86 0.76 6.28 -9.08
N ARG A 87 0.32 7.46 -8.61
CA ARG A 87 0.95 8.16 -7.47
C ARG A 87 0.75 7.43 -6.15
N HIS A 88 -0.15 6.45 -6.11
CA HIS A 88 -0.43 5.65 -4.93
C HIS A 88 0.11 4.21 -5.07
N TRP A 89 0.90 3.93 -6.11
CA TRP A 89 1.42 2.60 -6.34
C TRP A 89 2.78 2.42 -5.68
N LEU A 90 2.96 1.32 -4.97
CA LEU A 90 4.29 0.83 -4.65
C LEU A 90 5.03 0.44 -5.93
N SER A 91 6.36 0.51 -5.91
CA SER A 91 7.17 0.04 -7.03
C SER A 91 6.87 -1.42 -7.36
N ALA A 92 6.86 -1.74 -8.66
CA ALA A 92 6.74 -3.11 -9.15
C ALA A 92 8.10 -3.83 -9.23
N LYS A 93 9.20 -3.10 -9.03
CA LYS A 93 10.56 -3.65 -9.02
C LYS A 93 10.68 -4.71 -7.92
N GLU A 94 11.26 -5.87 -8.24
CA GLU A 94 11.41 -7.04 -7.34
C GLU A 94 10.13 -7.65 -6.74
N ARG A 95 8.94 -7.14 -7.11
CA ARG A 95 7.65 -7.59 -6.57
C ARG A 95 7.45 -9.10 -6.79
N PRO A 96 7.06 -9.88 -5.76
CA PRO A 96 6.72 -11.29 -5.90
C PRO A 96 5.70 -11.52 -7.01
N GLU A 97 5.89 -12.58 -7.79
CA GLU A 97 5.06 -12.88 -8.97
C GLU A 97 3.60 -13.15 -8.57
N GLU A 98 3.40 -13.72 -7.38
CA GLU A 98 2.11 -13.97 -6.76
C GLU A 98 1.25 -12.70 -6.69
N ILE A 99 1.86 -11.53 -6.43
CA ILE A 99 1.13 -10.26 -6.35
C ILE A 99 0.62 -9.83 -7.73
N LYS A 100 1.32 -10.17 -8.81
CA LYS A 100 0.93 -9.76 -10.17
C LYS A 100 -0.29 -10.51 -10.69
N ILE A 101 -0.47 -11.76 -10.27
CA ILE A 101 -1.52 -12.65 -10.77
C ILE A 101 -2.71 -12.78 -9.80
N TRP A 102 -2.64 -12.13 -8.63
CA TRP A 102 -3.61 -12.31 -7.56
C TRP A 102 -4.97 -11.68 -7.87
N SER A 103 -6.02 -12.36 -7.43
CA SER A 103 -7.37 -11.83 -7.27
C SER A 103 -8.01 -12.40 -5.99
N TYR A 104 -9.04 -11.73 -5.47
CA TYR A 104 -9.79 -12.21 -4.31
C TYR A 104 -10.43 -13.61 -4.51
N GLU A 105 -10.62 -14.05 -5.77
CA GLU A 105 -11.19 -15.36 -6.08
C GLU A 105 -10.17 -16.50 -5.94
N LYS A 106 -8.88 -16.20 -6.07
CA LYS A 106 -7.81 -17.21 -6.11
C LYS A 106 -6.65 -16.76 -5.24
N LEU A 107 -6.58 -17.32 -4.03
CA LEU A 107 -5.42 -17.12 -3.17
C LEU A 107 -4.15 -17.65 -3.84
N PRO A 108 -3.04 -16.91 -3.79
CA PRO A 108 -1.81 -17.36 -4.39
C PRO A 108 -1.28 -18.54 -3.59
N ARG A 109 -0.95 -19.63 -4.28
CA ARG A 109 -0.38 -20.81 -3.62
C ARG A 109 1.10 -20.58 -3.37
N VAL A 110 1.46 -20.23 -2.14
CA VAL A 110 2.85 -20.20 -1.67
C VAL A 110 3.35 -21.64 -1.58
N LYS A 111 4.17 -22.07 -2.54
CA LYS A 111 4.67 -23.45 -2.61
C LYS A 111 5.79 -23.74 -1.60
N SER A 112 6.57 -22.71 -1.27
CA SER A 112 7.66 -22.77 -0.31
C SER A 112 7.69 -21.44 0.44
N THR A 113 7.43 -21.51 1.74
CA THR A 113 7.53 -20.39 2.68
C THR A 113 8.88 -19.70 2.57
N GLN A 114 9.96 -20.49 2.51
CA GLN A 114 11.34 -20.02 2.40
C GLN A 114 11.63 -19.26 1.10
N GLN A 115 11.20 -19.79 -0.06
CA GLN A 115 11.40 -19.09 -1.34
C GLN A 115 10.59 -17.80 -1.42
N TYR A 116 9.35 -17.84 -0.91
CA TYR A 116 8.50 -16.67 -0.83
C TYR A 116 9.09 -15.60 0.09
N ALA A 117 9.60 -15.99 1.27
CA ALA A 117 10.31 -15.12 2.19
C ALA A 117 11.44 -14.35 1.51
N VAL A 118 12.31 -15.04 0.75
CA VAL A 118 13.43 -14.41 0.04
C VAL A 118 12.93 -13.35 -0.96
N GLY A 119 11.94 -13.71 -1.78
CA GLY A 119 11.35 -12.78 -2.77
C GLY A 119 10.68 -11.58 -2.11
N TRP A 120 9.88 -11.82 -1.07
CA TRP A 120 9.15 -10.80 -0.33
C TRP A 120 10.10 -9.83 0.37
N LYS A 121 11.10 -10.33 1.09
CA LYS A 121 12.11 -9.50 1.77
C LYS A 121 12.87 -8.61 0.79
N ARG A 122 13.29 -9.17 -0.36
CA ARG A 122 13.96 -8.42 -1.42
C ARG A 122 13.10 -7.28 -1.97
N TRP A 123 11.82 -7.56 -2.21
CA TRP A 123 10.86 -6.55 -2.62
C TRP A 123 10.68 -5.46 -1.55
N TRP A 124 10.43 -5.85 -0.30
CA TRP A 124 10.24 -4.91 0.80
C TRP A 124 11.46 -4.00 0.99
N ILE A 125 12.67 -4.55 0.96
CA ILE A 125 13.93 -3.79 1.01
C ILE A 125 14.01 -2.79 -0.15
N SER A 126 13.63 -3.19 -1.36
CA SER A 126 13.67 -2.31 -2.55
C SER A 126 12.72 -1.11 -2.48
N LEU A 127 11.71 -1.16 -1.60
CA LEU A 127 10.78 -0.07 -1.35
C LEU A 127 11.29 0.92 -0.31
N GLN A 128 12.25 0.53 0.54
CA GLN A 128 12.63 1.35 1.68
C GLN A 128 13.49 2.56 1.30
N PRO A 129 13.42 3.64 2.11
CA PRO A 129 14.40 4.72 2.08
C PRO A 129 15.84 4.21 2.03
N PRO A 130 16.73 4.80 1.21
CA PRO A 130 18.15 4.43 1.18
C PRO A 130 18.83 4.51 2.55
N SER A 131 18.44 5.49 3.37
CA SER A 131 18.92 5.67 4.74
C SER A 131 18.68 4.44 5.64
N ARG A 132 17.68 3.60 5.35
CA ARG A 132 17.37 2.38 6.11
C ARG A 132 18.15 1.14 5.66
N ILE A 133 18.66 1.14 4.44
CA ILE A 133 19.12 -0.07 3.75
C ILE A 133 20.64 -0.29 3.88
N GLY A 134 21.39 0.75 4.30
CA GLY A 134 22.84 0.65 4.51
C GLY A 134 23.59 0.16 3.26
N TYR A 135 24.86 -0.22 3.42
CA TYR A 135 25.66 -0.73 2.29
C TYR A 135 25.41 -2.20 1.95
N MET A 136 24.84 -2.98 2.88
CA MET A 136 24.79 -4.43 2.81
C MET A 136 23.38 -4.99 2.54
N ASN A 137 22.37 -4.12 2.33
CA ASN A 137 20.97 -4.53 2.17
C ASN A 137 20.51 -5.53 3.24
N THR A 138 20.89 -5.29 4.50
CA THR A 138 20.67 -6.24 5.60
C THR A 138 19.21 -6.36 5.94
N TRP A 139 18.80 -7.58 6.27
CA TRP A 139 17.49 -7.88 6.82
C TRP A 139 17.56 -8.01 8.35
N PRO A 140 16.59 -7.44 9.11
CA PRO A 140 15.57 -6.49 8.65
C PRO A 140 16.20 -5.11 8.35
N PRO A 141 15.52 -4.24 7.56
CA PRO A 141 15.95 -2.86 7.36
C PRO A 141 16.14 -2.12 8.70
N ALA A 142 17.12 -1.21 8.76
CA ALA A 142 17.36 -0.44 9.98
C ALA A 142 16.13 0.43 10.33
N ARG A 143 15.77 0.49 11.61
CA ARG A 143 14.67 1.31 12.12
C ARG A 143 15.15 2.70 12.51
N CYS A 144 15.78 3.39 11.56
CA CYS A 144 16.21 4.77 11.68
C CYS A 144 15.25 5.68 10.93
N GLN A 145 14.86 6.81 11.55
CA GLN A 145 14.09 7.83 10.86
C GLN A 145 14.96 8.46 9.76
N PRO A 146 14.48 8.51 8.49
CA PRO A 146 15.14 9.26 7.43
C PRO A 146 15.30 10.73 7.79
N ALA A 147 16.36 11.36 7.27
CA ALA A 147 16.62 12.77 7.55
C ALA A 147 15.62 13.68 6.83
N GLU A 148 15.31 13.32 5.58
CA GLU A 148 14.35 14.04 4.73
C GLU A 148 13.04 13.24 4.64
N ASP A 149 11.90 13.94 4.67
CA ASP A 149 10.59 13.29 4.67
C ASP A 149 10.30 12.60 3.33
N GLU A 150 10.81 13.19 2.23
CA GLU A 150 10.66 12.74 0.85
C GLU A 150 11.28 11.36 0.63
N GLU A 151 12.23 10.93 1.47
CA GLU A 151 12.76 9.57 1.40
C GLU A 151 11.68 8.50 1.62
N TRP A 152 10.59 8.85 2.31
CA TRP A 152 9.46 7.96 2.51
C TRP A 152 8.57 7.82 1.28
N ASP A 153 8.71 8.67 0.26
CA ASP A 153 7.81 8.68 -0.89
C ASP A 153 7.72 7.34 -1.61
N SER A 154 8.77 6.52 -1.60
CA SER A 154 8.74 5.19 -2.25
C SER A 154 7.78 4.21 -1.57
N VAL A 155 7.57 4.33 -0.26
CA VAL A 155 6.81 3.37 0.56
C VAL A 155 5.56 3.98 1.19
N ARG A 156 5.49 5.32 1.33
CA ARG A 156 4.33 6.06 1.84
C ARG A 156 3.25 6.19 0.77
N ARG A 157 2.66 5.07 0.41
CA ARG A 157 1.63 4.96 -0.63
C ARG A 157 0.42 4.25 -0.03
N GLY A 158 -0.74 4.91 -0.04
CA GLY A 158 -2.02 4.30 0.38
C GLY A 158 -2.76 3.67 -0.80
N GLY A 159 -3.97 3.18 -0.57
CA GLY A 159 -4.86 2.65 -1.61
C GLY A 159 -4.59 1.20 -1.98
N PRO A 160 -5.36 0.64 -2.93
CA PRO A 160 -5.35 -0.79 -3.28
C PRO A 160 -4.05 -1.27 -3.95
N ASN A 161 -3.20 -0.36 -4.40
CA ASN A 161 -1.88 -0.68 -4.96
C ASN A 161 -0.72 -0.15 -4.10
N GLY A 162 -1.03 0.39 -2.92
CA GLY A 162 -0.10 0.95 -1.96
C GLY A 162 0.33 -0.06 -0.90
N MET A 163 0.43 0.38 0.36
CA MET A 163 0.80 -0.40 1.53
C MET A 163 -0.08 -1.64 1.72
N PHE A 164 -1.35 -1.57 1.30
CA PHE A 164 -2.22 -2.73 1.23
C PHE A 164 -1.55 -3.95 0.57
N LEU A 165 -0.82 -3.76 -0.55
CA LEU A 165 -0.13 -4.85 -1.23
C LEU A 165 0.96 -5.50 -0.36
N ALA A 166 1.65 -4.72 0.47
CA ALA A 166 2.65 -5.26 1.38
C ALA A 166 1.99 -6.09 2.50
N VAL A 167 0.87 -5.60 3.05
CA VAL A 167 0.15 -6.29 4.13
C VAL A 167 -0.52 -7.57 3.62
N ILE A 168 -1.21 -7.54 2.46
CA ILE A 168 -1.90 -8.71 1.90
C ILE A 168 -0.91 -9.82 1.49
N SER A 169 0.25 -9.45 0.95
CA SER A 169 1.28 -10.42 0.58
C SER A 169 2.00 -11.01 1.80
N LEU A 170 2.19 -10.21 2.87
CA LEU A 170 2.68 -10.72 4.14
C LEU A 170 1.67 -11.68 4.80
N ALA A 171 0.38 -11.40 4.66
CA ALA A 171 -0.69 -12.31 5.08
C ALA A 171 -0.57 -13.70 4.42
N TRP A 172 -0.22 -13.78 3.13
CA TRP A 172 -0.02 -15.05 2.44
C TRP A 172 1.19 -15.81 3.00
N TRP A 173 2.28 -15.11 3.31
CA TRP A 173 3.45 -15.72 3.92
C TRP A 173 3.13 -16.26 5.31
N LEU A 174 2.45 -15.45 6.13
CA LEU A 174 2.00 -15.84 7.47
C LEU A 174 1.07 -17.05 7.44
N TRP A 175 0.08 -17.03 6.54
CA TRP A 175 -0.85 -18.15 6.37
C TRP A 175 -0.13 -19.44 5.95
N ALA A 176 0.80 -19.35 4.99
CA ALA A 176 1.57 -20.51 4.54
C ALA A 176 2.47 -21.10 5.65
N ALA A 177 3.07 -20.25 6.49
CA ALA A 177 3.86 -20.69 7.64
C ALA A 177 2.98 -21.38 8.71
N LEU A 178 1.80 -20.81 9.00
CA LEU A 178 0.84 -21.43 9.92
C LEU A 178 0.34 -22.79 9.41
N ASP A 179 0.01 -22.90 8.13
CA ASP A 179 -0.42 -24.15 7.49
C ASP A 179 0.69 -25.22 7.53
N ALA A 180 1.95 -24.81 7.37
CA ALA A 180 3.11 -25.67 7.49
C ALA A 180 3.51 -26.01 8.95
N GLY A 181 2.86 -25.40 9.95
CA GLY A 181 3.20 -25.57 11.36
C GLY A 181 4.53 -24.93 11.76
N GLU A 182 5.02 -23.95 11.00
CA GLU A 182 6.24 -23.21 11.30
C GLU A 182 6.01 -22.24 12.48
N PRO A 183 6.99 -22.08 13.39
CA PRO A 183 6.87 -21.12 14.48
C PRO A 183 6.91 -19.69 13.95
N VAL A 184 5.90 -18.88 14.29
CA VAL A 184 5.85 -17.46 13.89
C VAL A 184 6.68 -16.58 14.83
N ALA A 185 6.65 -16.87 16.14
CA ALA A 185 7.41 -16.10 17.13
C ALA A 185 8.93 -16.25 16.92
N GLY A 186 9.65 -15.14 16.89
CA GLY A 186 11.08 -15.04 16.60
C GLY A 186 11.45 -15.25 15.12
N SER A 187 10.48 -15.50 14.25
CA SER A 187 10.73 -15.79 12.83
C SER A 187 10.97 -14.52 12.00
N GLU A 188 11.36 -14.71 10.74
CA GLU A 188 11.48 -13.62 9.78
C GLU A 188 10.13 -12.96 9.46
N ILE A 189 9.02 -13.69 9.61
CA ILE A 189 7.66 -13.16 9.41
C ILE A 189 7.33 -12.15 10.50
N GLU A 190 7.63 -12.46 11.77
CA GLU A 190 7.41 -11.52 12.87
C GLU A 190 8.28 -10.27 12.70
N GLN A 191 9.53 -10.43 12.26
CA GLN A 191 10.39 -9.28 11.92
C GLN A 191 9.79 -8.42 10.80
N ALA A 192 9.18 -9.03 9.78
CA ALA A 192 8.49 -8.31 8.71
C ALA A 192 7.23 -7.59 9.22
N ILE A 193 6.43 -8.22 10.08
CA ILE A 193 5.26 -7.61 10.73
C ILE A 193 5.70 -6.36 11.49
N ASP A 194 6.70 -6.50 12.36
CA ASP A 194 7.19 -5.39 13.16
C ASP A 194 7.79 -4.26 12.30
N ASP A 195 8.43 -4.59 11.16
CA ASP A 195 8.97 -3.57 10.25
C ASP A 195 7.86 -2.76 9.56
N ILE A 196 6.80 -3.42 9.08
CA ILE A 196 5.67 -2.69 8.48
C ILE A 196 4.96 -1.81 9.53
N VAL A 197 4.77 -2.33 10.76
CA VAL A 197 4.22 -1.55 11.87
C VAL A 197 5.04 -0.27 12.07
N TRP A 198 6.36 -0.42 12.18
CA TRP A 198 7.26 0.70 12.39
C TRP A 198 7.23 1.70 11.22
N VAL A 199 7.23 1.23 9.96
CA VAL A 199 7.13 2.10 8.78
C VAL A 199 5.83 2.90 8.76
N CYS A 200 4.70 2.24 9.04
CA CYS A 200 3.40 2.88 9.08
C CYS A 200 3.33 3.95 10.19
N GLN A 201 3.83 3.64 11.39
CA GLN A 201 3.90 4.59 12.50
C GLN A 201 4.81 5.78 12.19
N SER A 202 5.98 5.52 11.59
CA SER A 202 6.94 6.57 11.22
C SER A 202 6.36 7.52 10.19
N CYS A 203 5.80 6.99 9.10
CA CYS A 203 5.13 7.81 8.07
C CYS A 203 3.96 8.62 8.64
N THR A 204 3.18 8.03 9.55
CA THR A 204 1.97 8.66 10.06
C THR A 204 2.21 9.68 11.17
N THR A 205 3.36 9.61 11.85
CA THR A 205 3.80 10.65 12.79
C THR A 205 4.22 11.89 12.02
N THR A 206 5.03 11.73 10.96
CA THR A 206 5.48 12.88 10.15
C THR A 206 4.32 13.62 9.49
N ILE A 207 3.29 12.93 9.00
CA ILE A 207 2.09 13.57 8.43
C ILE A 207 1.39 14.49 9.44
N VAL A 208 1.34 14.09 10.72
CA VAL A 208 0.69 14.90 11.76
C VAL A 208 1.50 16.15 12.06
N ASP A 209 2.82 16.04 12.10
CA ASP A 209 3.70 17.18 12.37
C ASP A 209 3.68 18.20 11.23
N MET A 210 3.60 17.76 9.98
CA MET A 210 3.45 18.66 8.82
C MET A 210 2.13 19.45 8.85
N ARG A 211 1.05 18.86 9.39
CA ARG A 211 -0.24 19.56 9.55
C ARG A 211 -0.25 20.58 10.70
N LYS A 212 0.69 20.50 11.64
CA LYS A 212 0.74 21.35 12.83
C LYS A 212 1.60 22.61 12.67
N ARG A 213 2.47 22.71 11.66
CA ARG A 213 3.27 23.92 11.46
C ARG A 213 2.34 25.10 11.15
N PRO A 214 2.29 26.14 12.00
CA PRO A 214 1.60 27.38 11.66
C PRO A 214 2.26 27.95 10.41
N ALA A 215 1.46 28.51 9.49
CA ALA A 215 2.01 29.36 8.45
C ALA A 215 2.72 30.52 9.16
N GLU A 216 4.05 30.59 9.01
CA GLU A 216 4.83 31.74 9.46
C GLU A 216 4.20 33.00 8.82
N PRO A 217 3.89 34.05 9.59
CA PRO A 217 3.46 35.31 9.01
C PRO A 217 4.56 35.80 8.07
N ASP A 218 4.15 36.16 6.86
CA ASP A 218 4.99 36.62 5.77
C ASP A 218 5.70 37.93 6.19
N ASP A 219 6.86 37.80 6.86
CA ASP A 219 7.67 38.93 7.29
C ASP A 219 8.66 39.26 6.17
N GLN A 220 8.24 40.17 5.29
CA GLN A 220 9.11 40.81 4.32
C GLN A 220 10.11 41.70 5.05
N SER A 221 11.36 41.25 5.14
CA SER A 221 12.49 42.18 5.22
C SER A 221 13.70 41.65 4.44
N GLU A 222 13.98 42.29 3.31
CA GLU A 222 15.28 42.28 2.66
C GLU A 222 16.35 42.76 3.65
N THR A 223 17.46 42.01 3.77
CA THR A 223 18.81 42.45 3.36
C THR A 223 19.88 41.62 4.09
N GLY A 224 20.92 41.23 3.35
CA GLY A 224 22.27 41.19 3.91
C GLY A 224 22.87 39.83 4.25
N ASP A 225 23.70 39.39 3.31
CA ASP A 225 25.06 38.88 3.54
C ASP A 225 25.29 37.39 3.85
N ALA A 226 26.26 36.87 3.11
CA ALA A 226 26.66 35.49 3.01
C ALA A 226 27.70 35.15 4.08
N THR A 227 27.52 34.05 4.83
CA THR A 227 28.67 33.27 5.31
C THR A 227 28.31 31.84 5.72
N LYS A 228 29.00 30.91 5.05
CA LYS A 228 29.34 29.50 5.36
C LYS A 228 28.80 28.90 6.68
N ARG A 229 28.16 27.72 6.60
CA ARG A 229 28.00 26.80 7.74
C ARG A 229 28.42 25.35 7.39
N PRO A 230 29.06 24.61 8.31
CA PRO A 230 29.76 23.36 8.01
C PRO A 230 28.90 22.11 8.18
N LYS A 231 29.31 21.04 7.49
CA LYS A 231 28.74 19.69 7.53
C LYS A 231 28.73 19.14 8.97
N ARG A 232 27.55 18.79 9.47
CA ARG A 232 27.39 18.01 10.71
C ARG A 232 27.30 16.52 10.37
N ALA A 233 28.12 15.73 11.05
CA ALA A 233 28.08 14.27 11.02
C ALA A 233 26.90 13.75 11.86
N CYS A 234 26.18 12.76 11.33
CA CYS A 234 25.17 12.00 12.06
C CYS A 234 25.82 11.20 13.19
N ARG A 235 25.16 11.16 14.35
CA ARG A 235 25.55 10.41 15.54
C ARG A 235 24.50 9.32 15.75
N CYS A 236 24.88 8.05 15.60
CA CYS A 236 24.05 6.92 16.01
C CYS A 236 24.33 6.62 17.50
N THR A 237 23.27 6.39 18.25
CA THR A 237 23.28 5.77 19.59
C THR A 237 22.51 4.48 19.54
#